data_AF-A0AAE9U2C9-F1
#
_entry.id   AF-A0AAE9U2C9-F1
#
_cell.length_a   1.000
_cell.length_b   1.000
_cell.length_c   1.000
_cell.angle_alpha   90.00
_cell.angle_beta   90.00
_cell.angle_gamma   90.00
#
_symmetry.space_group_name_H-M   'P 1'
#
loop_
_entity.id
_entity.type
_entity.pdbx_description
1 polymer ?
#
loop_
_entity_poly.entity_id
_entity_poly.type
_entity_poly.pdbx_seq_one_letter_code
_entity_poly.pdbx_strand_id
1 'polypeptide(L)'
;MVAQKTKGLFTKLSIAGLIFGLSNTSLVPLISTQVVSAESNQIAMKDGAILHAWCWSFNTIKQNMKAIKDADYTSIQTSPINAVIPGDNGGKDLKNWYFHYQPTDYTIGNYQLGTEDEFKAMAAEADKYGINIIVDAVLNHTTTDINAVSEKN
;
A
#
# COMPACT_ATOMS: atom_id res chain seq x y z
N MET A 1 3.11 23.90 23.92
CA MET A 1 4.22 24.04 22.96
C MET A 1 3.61 24.01 21.57
N VAL A 2 3.66 25.12 20.84
CA VAL A 2 2.97 25.33 19.57
C VAL A 2 3.97 25.05 18.45
N ALA A 3 3.74 24.01 17.66
CA ALA A 3 4.54 23.74 16.47
C ALA A 3 4.16 24.75 15.37
N GLN A 4 5.17 25.47 14.86
CA GLN A 4 5.00 26.49 13.82
C GLN A 4 4.56 25.84 12.50
N LYS A 5 3.46 26.35 11.95
CA LYS A 5 2.89 25.97 10.66
C LYS A 5 3.67 26.67 9.53
N THR A 6 4.65 26.00 8.94
CA THR A 6 5.32 26.50 7.72
C THR A 6 4.38 26.36 6.53
N LYS A 7 3.90 27.49 6.02
CA LYS A 7 3.07 27.57 4.80
C LYS A 7 3.93 27.22 3.57
N GLY A 8 3.81 25.99 3.08
CA GLY A 8 4.36 25.56 1.79
C GLY A 8 3.48 26.06 0.64
N LEU A 9 4.12 26.77 -0.28
CA LEU A 9 3.56 27.48 -1.43
C LEU A 9 2.95 26.50 -2.46
N PHE A 10 1.70 26.71 -2.86
CA PHE A 10 1.02 25.95 -3.90
C PHE A 10 1.65 26.22 -5.27
N THR A 11 2.08 25.17 -5.98
CA THR A 11 2.30 25.25 -7.44
C THR A 11 1.52 24.14 -8.11
N LYS A 12 0.37 24.50 -8.70
CA LYS A 12 -0.30 23.69 -9.71
C LYS A 12 0.54 23.73 -10.98
N LEU A 13 0.87 22.58 -11.56
CA LEU A 13 1.37 22.51 -12.94
C LEU A 13 0.43 21.62 -13.75
N SER A 14 -0.32 22.24 -14.67
CA SER A 14 -1.18 21.55 -15.63
C SER A 14 -0.34 21.29 -16.88
N ILE A 15 -0.14 20.03 -17.25
CA ILE A 15 0.54 19.65 -18.50
C ILE A 15 -0.53 19.50 -19.58
N ALA A 16 -0.59 20.43 -20.52
CA ALA A 16 -1.31 20.26 -21.78
C ALA A 16 -0.27 20.18 -22.90
N GLY A 17 -0.01 18.97 -23.40
CA GLY A 17 0.87 18.73 -24.53
C GLY A 17 0.07 18.23 -25.73
N LEU A 18 -0.11 19.08 -26.74
CA LEU A 18 -0.37 18.64 -28.11
C LEU A 18 0.09 19.75 -29.07
N ILE A 19 1.16 19.52 -29.84
CA ILE A 19 1.52 20.40 -30.97
C ILE A 19 1.67 19.51 -32.20
N PHE A 20 0.70 19.62 -33.11
CA PHE A 20 0.80 19.15 -34.49
C PHE A 20 1.68 20.14 -35.28
N GLY A 21 2.64 19.61 -36.03
CA GLY A 21 3.64 20.38 -36.73
C GLY A 21 3.11 21.23 -37.89
N LEU A 22 3.84 22.31 -38.17
CA LEU A 22 3.93 22.94 -39.48
C LEU A 22 5.32 23.58 -39.61
N SER A 23 6.00 23.25 -40.71
CA SER A 23 7.32 23.72 -41.10
C SER A 23 7.34 25.23 -41.40
N ASN A 24 8.25 25.97 -40.78
CA ASN A 24 9.06 26.99 -41.45
C ASN A 24 10.17 27.56 -40.56
N THR A 25 11.27 27.90 -41.23
CA THR A 25 12.58 28.30 -40.69
C THR A 25 12.53 29.57 -39.85
N SER A 26 12.91 29.46 -38.57
CA SER A 26 13.37 30.56 -37.71
C SER A 26 14.14 29.94 -36.54
N LEU A 27 15.27 30.54 -36.15
CA LEU A 27 16.10 30.11 -35.03
C LEU A 27 15.29 30.19 -33.73
N VAL A 28 14.70 29.06 -33.32
CA VAL A 28 14.11 28.92 -31.98
C VAL A 28 15.27 28.65 -31.03
N PRO A 29 15.47 29.44 -29.97
CA PRO A 29 16.46 29.09 -28.96
C PRO A 29 16.06 27.73 -28.38
N LEU A 30 16.99 26.78 -28.41
CA LEU A 30 16.84 25.48 -27.79
C LEU A 30 16.77 25.72 -26.28
N ILE A 31 15.56 25.93 -25.75
CA ILE A 31 15.33 25.96 -24.31
C ILE A 31 15.63 24.54 -23.82
N SER A 32 16.81 24.36 -23.22
CA SER A 32 17.15 23.15 -22.49
C SER A 32 16.22 23.09 -21.28
N THR A 33 15.10 22.38 -21.43
CA THR A 33 14.18 22.13 -20.33
C THR A 33 14.91 21.23 -19.34
N GLN A 34 15.45 21.81 -18.27
CA GLN A 34 15.98 21.02 -17.17
C GLN A 34 14.81 20.34 -16.48
N VAL A 35 14.72 19.02 -16.61
CA VAL A 35 13.89 18.18 -15.76
C VAL A 35 14.46 18.27 -14.35
N VAL A 36 13.87 19.15 -13.53
CA VAL A 36 14.13 19.17 -12.10
C VAL A 36 13.39 17.97 -11.52
N SER A 37 14.11 16.90 -11.24
CA SER A 37 13.57 15.79 -10.45
C SER A 37 13.26 16.36 -9.07
N ALA A 38 11.97 16.44 -8.71
CA ALA A 38 11.59 16.76 -7.34
C ALA A 38 12.18 15.66 -6.45
N GLU A 39 13.16 16.01 -5.64
CA GLU A 39 13.67 15.10 -4.61
C GLU A 39 12.50 14.83 -3.67
N SER A 40 11.98 13.59 -3.71
CA SER A 40 10.86 13.24 -2.86
C SER A 40 11.38 13.29 -1.42
N ASN A 41 10.93 14.28 -0.66
CA ASN A 41 11.28 14.44 0.76
C ASN A 41 10.52 13.38 1.59
N GLN A 42 10.66 12.10 1.22
CA GLN A 42 9.99 10.97 1.83
C GLN A 42 10.70 10.66 3.14
N ILE A 43 9.94 10.69 4.23
CA ILE A 43 10.43 10.27 5.55
C ILE A 43 10.74 8.77 5.44
N ALA A 44 11.95 8.37 5.83
CA ALA A 44 12.31 6.96 5.86
C ALA A 44 11.34 6.19 6.76
N MET A 45 10.98 4.96 6.38
CA MET A 45 10.01 4.15 7.12
C MET A 45 10.32 4.04 8.63
N LYS A 46 11.60 3.94 9.01
CA LYS A 46 12.06 3.87 10.41
C LYS A 46 11.81 5.13 11.23
N ASP A 47 11.63 6.28 10.58
CA ASP A 47 11.48 7.59 11.20
C ASP A 47 10.02 8.09 11.15
N GLY A 48 9.11 7.31 10.57
CA GLY A 48 7.70 7.66 10.40
C GLY A 48 6.75 6.84 11.28
N ALA A 49 5.45 7.11 11.12
CA ALA A 49 4.39 6.38 11.82
C ALA A 49 3.85 5.23 10.97
N ILE A 50 3.55 4.11 11.63
CA ILE A 50 2.96 2.91 11.02
C ILE A 50 1.48 2.84 11.40
N LEU A 51 0.60 2.78 10.40
CA LEU A 51 -0.80 2.42 10.60
C LEU A 51 -0.93 0.91 10.67
N HIS A 52 -1.35 0.38 11.82
CA HIS A 52 -1.78 -1.02 11.89
C HIS A 52 -3.22 -1.13 11.35
N ALA A 53 -3.36 -1.55 10.09
CA ALA A 53 -4.64 -1.73 9.40
C ALA A 53 -5.27 -3.09 9.77
N TRP A 54 -5.49 -3.29 11.07
CA TRP A 54 -5.90 -4.56 11.64
C TRP A 54 -7.27 -5.02 11.12
N CYS A 55 -7.32 -6.23 10.55
CA CYS A 55 -8.50 -6.82 9.92
C CYS A 55 -9.06 -6.07 8.70
N TRP A 56 -8.33 -5.10 8.13
CA TRP A 56 -8.77 -4.42 6.90
C TRP A 56 -8.48 -5.30 5.69
N SER A 57 -9.43 -5.36 4.74
CA SER A 57 -9.18 -6.02 3.46
C SER A 57 -8.20 -5.23 2.60
N PHE A 58 -7.53 -5.89 1.66
CA PHE A 58 -6.63 -5.25 0.71
C PHE A 58 -7.35 -4.14 -0.08
N ASN A 59 -8.60 -4.37 -0.47
CA ASN A 59 -9.41 -3.36 -1.16
C ASN A 59 -9.78 -2.18 -0.25
N THR A 60 -10.08 -2.42 1.03
CA THR A 60 -10.34 -1.34 2.00
C THR A 60 -9.11 -0.46 2.17
N ILE A 61 -7.93 -1.07 2.34
CA ILE A 61 -6.66 -0.32 2.42
C ILE A 61 -6.45 0.51 1.15
N LYS A 62 -6.56 -0.12 -0.03
CA LYS A 62 -6.42 0.53 -1.34
C LYS A 62 -7.34 1.73 -1.50
N GLN A 63 -8.62 1.60 -1.14
CA GLN A 63 -9.62 2.67 -1.25
C GLN A 63 -9.35 3.85 -0.30
N ASN A 64 -8.64 3.63 0.81
CA ASN A 64 -8.35 4.64 1.82
C ASN A 64 -6.92 5.20 1.71
N MET A 65 -6.14 4.82 0.70
CA MET A 65 -4.71 5.17 0.59
C MET A 65 -4.45 6.68 0.70
N LYS A 66 -5.30 7.49 0.05
CA LYS A 66 -5.22 8.95 0.14
C LYS A 66 -5.42 9.45 1.58
N ALA A 67 -6.43 8.94 2.28
CA ALA A 67 -6.71 9.34 3.67
C ALA A 67 -5.58 8.92 4.61
N ILE A 68 -4.98 7.75 4.37
CA ILE A 68 -3.81 7.27 5.12
C ILE A 68 -2.62 8.21 4.90
N LYS A 69 -2.37 8.65 3.66
CA LYS A 69 -1.31 9.61 3.35
C LYS A 69 -1.59 10.99 3.98
N ASP A 70 -2.81 11.48 3.88
CA ASP A 70 -3.22 12.77 4.45
C ASP A 70 -3.13 12.79 5.99
N ALA A 71 -3.14 11.60 6.63
CA ALA A 71 -2.93 11.42 8.06
C ALA A 71 -1.44 11.27 8.46
N ASP A 72 -0.51 11.53 7.53
CA ASP A 72 0.95 11.50 7.74
C ASP A 72 1.55 10.13 8.13
N TYR A 73 0.86 9.02 7.82
CA TYR A 73 1.47 7.70 7.92
C TYR A 73 2.47 7.46 6.78
N THR A 74 3.60 6.85 7.12
CA THR A 74 4.64 6.45 6.15
C THR A 74 4.52 4.98 5.75
N SER A 75 3.80 4.19 6.55
CA SER A 75 3.72 2.75 6.38
C SER A 75 2.40 2.19 6.87
N ILE A 76 2.00 1.06 6.30
CA ILE A 76 0.84 0.29 6.70
C ILE A 76 1.31 -1.12 7.06
N GLN A 77 0.92 -1.60 8.23
CA GLN A 77 1.03 -3.01 8.59
C GLN A 77 -0.31 -3.71 8.31
N THR A 78 -0.29 -4.74 7.47
CA THR A 78 -1.46 -5.61 7.23
C THR A 78 -1.58 -6.67 8.31
N SER A 79 -2.75 -7.28 8.45
CA SER A 79 -2.86 -8.60 9.11
C SER A 79 -2.22 -9.71 8.24
N PRO A 80 -2.06 -10.95 8.75
CA PRO A 80 -1.44 -12.04 8.01
C PRO A 80 -2.08 -12.27 6.64
N ILE A 81 -1.25 -12.25 5.59
CA ILE A 81 -1.70 -12.30 4.20
C ILE A 81 -1.78 -13.72 3.64
N ASN A 82 -1.20 -14.70 4.32
CA ASN A 82 -1.18 -16.09 3.87
C ASN A 82 -2.55 -16.76 4.00
N ALA A 83 -2.68 -17.93 3.39
CA ALA A 83 -3.83 -18.81 3.56
C ALA A 83 -3.94 -19.29 5.01
N VAL A 84 -5.15 -19.23 5.55
CA VAL A 84 -5.47 -19.57 6.94
C VAL A 84 -6.75 -20.38 7.00
N ILE A 85 -6.95 -21.07 8.13
CA ILE A 85 -8.19 -21.81 8.35
C ILE A 85 -9.41 -20.85 8.34
N PRO A 86 -10.45 -21.12 7.53
CA PRO A 86 -11.63 -20.26 7.47
C PRO A 86 -12.51 -20.48 8.69
N GLY A 87 -12.24 -19.71 9.75
CA GLY A 87 -13.01 -19.78 10.98
C GLY A 87 -14.47 -19.37 10.82
N ASP A 88 -15.36 -20.01 11.57
CA ASP A 88 -16.81 -19.71 11.58
C ASP A 88 -17.40 -19.65 10.15
N ASN A 89 -17.04 -20.63 9.31
CA ASN A 89 -17.42 -20.70 7.89
C ASN A 89 -17.05 -19.45 7.08
N GLY A 90 -15.93 -18.80 7.41
CA GLY A 90 -15.47 -17.57 6.76
C GLY A 90 -16.19 -16.30 7.25
N GLY A 91 -16.84 -16.37 8.42
CA GLY A 91 -17.47 -15.23 9.06
C GLY A 91 -16.48 -14.11 9.37
N LYS A 92 -16.77 -12.90 8.87
CA LYS A 92 -15.89 -11.72 8.97
C LYS A 92 -16.07 -10.90 10.25
N ASP A 93 -16.89 -11.39 11.19
CA ASP A 93 -17.07 -10.77 12.50
C ASP A 93 -15.73 -10.57 13.20
N LEU A 94 -15.51 -9.40 13.81
CA LEU A 94 -14.24 -9.12 14.49
C LEU A 94 -13.93 -10.07 15.65
N LYS A 95 -14.93 -10.77 16.21
CA LYS A 95 -14.71 -11.83 17.21
C LYS A 95 -13.84 -12.99 16.67
N ASN A 96 -13.80 -13.17 15.34
CA ASN A 96 -13.09 -14.24 14.64
C ASN A 96 -11.67 -13.83 14.18
N TRP A 97 -11.16 -12.67 14.62
CA TRP A 97 -9.85 -12.13 14.18
C TRP A 97 -8.66 -13.11 14.34
N TYR A 98 -8.71 -13.97 15.36
CA TYR A 98 -7.62 -14.85 15.74
C TYR A 98 -7.36 -15.97 14.71
N PHE A 99 -8.33 -16.25 13.83
CA PHE A 99 -8.14 -17.20 12.74
C PHE A 99 -7.07 -16.77 11.73
N HIS A 100 -6.76 -15.46 11.64
CA HIS A 100 -5.64 -14.99 10.79
C HIS A 100 -4.27 -15.53 11.24
N TYR A 101 -4.15 -15.93 12.50
CA TYR A 101 -2.90 -16.43 13.08
C TYR A 101 -2.81 -17.96 13.09
N GLN A 102 -3.62 -18.61 12.25
CA GLN A 102 -3.64 -20.06 12.07
C GLN A 102 -3.38 -20.42 10.59
N PRO A 103 -2.12 -20.28 10.12
CA PRO A 103 -1.73 -20.63 8.74
C PRO A 103 -2.08 -22.07 8.38
N THR A 104 -2.63 -22.27 7.19
CA THR A 104 -2.80 -23.60 6.58
C THR A 104 -1.81 -23.82 5.46
N ASP A 105 -1.39 -22.75 4.78
CA ASP A 105 -0.43 -22.74 3.69
C ASP A 105 0.20 -21.33 3.61
N TYR A 106 1.32 -21.19 2.90
CA TYR A 106 2.03 -19.93 2.70
C TYR A 106 1.75 -19.29 1.33
N THR A 107 0.73 -19.78 0.62
CA THR A 107 0.13 -19.06 -0.51
C THR A 107 -0.51 -17.75 -0.04
N ILE A 108 -0.45 -16.71 -0.86
CA ILE A 108 -1.00 -15.40 -0.52
C ILE A 108 -2.50 -15.37 -0.82
N GLY A 109 -3.26 -14.88 0.15
CA GLY A 109 -4.69 -14.64 0.07
C GLY A 109 -5.47 -15.45 1.10
N ASN A 110 -6.54 -14.86 1.61
CA ASN A 110 -7.45 -15.52 2.53
C ASN A 110 -8.85 -14.90 2.49
N TYR A 111 -9.81 -15.57 3.13
CA TYR A 111 -11.21 -15.20 3.12
C TYR A 111 -11.49 -13.79 3.66
N GLN A 112 -10.68 -13.30 4.60
CA GLN A 112 -10.88 -12.00 5.24
C GLN A 112 -10.27 -10.88 4.39
N LEU A 113 -8.98 -10.98 4.07
CA LEU A 113 -8.21 -9.88 3.50
C LEU A 113 -8.36 -9.74 2.00
N GLY A 114 -8.55 -10.84 1.26
CA GLY A 114 -8.67 -10.85 -0.19
C GLY A 114 -7.67 -11.78 -0.88
N THR A 115 -7.53 -11.64 -2.19
CA THR A 115 -6.66 -12.46 -3.05
C THR A 115 -5.25 -11.87 -3.19
N GLU A 116 -4.30 -12.66 -3.72
CA GLU A 116 -2.96 -12.17 -4.07
C GLU A 116 -2.99 -11.00 -5.07
N ASP A 117 -3.89 -11.04 -6.06
CA ASP A 117 -4.03 -9.96 -7.04
C ASP A 117 -4.53 -8.66 -6.38
N GLU A 118 -5.43 -8.77 -5.41
CA GLU A 118 -5.89 -7.63 -4.63
C GLU A 118 -4.79 -7.06 -3.73
N PHE A 119 -3.94 -7.92 -3.15
CA PHE A 119 -2.75 -7.51 -2.42
C PHE A 119 -1.77 -6.76 -3.33
N LYS A 120 -1.45 -7.30 -4.51
CA LYS A 120 -0.59 -6.64 -5.51
C LYS A 120 -1.16 -5.29 -5.93
N ALA A 121 -2.47 -5.21 -6.17
CA ALA A 121 -3.13 -3.96 -6.53
C ALA A 121 -3.11 -2.92 -5.38
N MET A 122 -3.21 -3.36 -4.13
CA MET A 122 -3.09 -2.50 -2.95
C MET A 122 -1.67 -1.96 -2.79
N ALA A 123 -0.65 -2.81 -2.93
CA ALA A 123 0.76 -2.41 -2.88
C ALA A 123 1.11 -1.42 -4.00
N ALA A 124 0.68 -1.70 -5.23
CA ALA A 124 0.88 -0.79 -6.36
C ALA A 124 0.18 0.56 -6.18
N GLU A 125 -0.94 0.61 -5.46
CA GLU A 125 -1.57 1.88 -5.08
C GLU A 125 -0.78 2.60 -3.99
N ALA A 126 -0.27 1.88 -2.98
CA ALA A 126 0.55 2.45 -1.91
C ALA A 126 1.82 3.14 -2.44
N ASP A 127 2.47 2.52 -3.42
CA ASP A 127 3.67 3.07 -4.08
C ASP A 127 3.41 4.45 -4.70
N LYS A 128 2.21 4.69 -5.25
CA LYS A 128 1.83 6.01 -5.82
C LYS A 128 1.82 7.13 -4.78
N TYR A 129 1.59 6.79 -3.51
CA TYR A 129 1.57 7.74 -2.38
C TYR A 129 2.89 7.75 -1.59
N GLY A 130 3.85 6.89 -1.95
CA GLY A 130 5.08 6.67 -1.18
C GLY A 130 4.81 6.04 0.19
N ILE A 131 3.79 5.20 0.31
CA ILE A 131 3.47 4.46 1.53
C ILE A 131 4.10 3.07 1.46
N ASN A 132 4.83 2.69 2.50
CA ASN A 132 5.46 1.36 2.59
C ASN A 132 4.45 0.33 3.12
N ILE A 133 4.52 -0.91 2.64
CA ILE A 133 3.72 -2.03 3.14
C ILE A 133 4.59 -2.96 3.99
N ILE A 134 4.14 -3.22 5.22
CA ILE A 134 4.71 -4.19 6.16
C ILE A 134 3.73 -5.35 6.27
N VAL A 135 4.21 -6.57 6.03
CA VAL A 135 3.40 -7.78 6.13
C VAL A 135 3.59 -8.41 7.51
N ASP A 136 2.49 -8.71 8.19
CA ASP A 136 2.49 -9.58 9.37
C ASP A 136 2.74 -11.04 8.94
N ALA A 137 3.94 -11.54 9.24
CA ALA A 137 4.40 -12.86 8.80
C ALA A 137 4.38 -13.85 9.97
N VAL A 138 3.41 -14.77 9.95
CA VAL A 138 3.26 -15.83 10.95
C VAL A 138 4.04 -17.06 10.50
N LEU A 139 5.35 -17.08 10.80
CA LEU A 139 6.28 -18.14 10.33
C LEU A 139 6.69 -19.14 11.43
N ASN A 140 6.32 -18.87 12.67
CA ASN A 140 6.70 -19.70 13.81
C ASN A 140 5.87 -21.00 13.92
N HIS A 141 4.61 -20.97 13.48
CA HIS A 141 3.65 -22.07 13.65
C HIS A 141 2.59 -22.09 12.55
N THR A 142 1.81 -23.16 12.48
CA THR A 142 0.61 -23.30 11.65
C THR A 142 -0.65 -23.42 12.53
N THR A 143 -1.82 -23.61 11.92
CA THR A 143 -3.03 -24.03 12.64
C THR A 143 -2.79 -25.29 13.49
N THR A 144 -3.54 -25.42 14.58
CA THR A 144 -3.55 -26.63 15.42
C THR A 144 -4.31 -27.79 14.77
N ASP A 145 -5.16 -27.52 13.78
CA ASP A 145 -5.83 -28.55 12.99
C ASP A 145 -4.88 -29.07 11.91
N ILE A 146 -4.18 -30.15 12.23
CA ILE A 146 -3.18 -30.76 11.35
C ILE A 146 -3.75 -31.20 10.00
N ASN A 147 -5.05 -31.53 9.93
CA ASN A 147 -5.69 -31.97 8.69
C ASN A 147 -5.99 -30.80 7.74
N ALA A 148 -5.94 -29.56 8.24
CA ALA A 148 -6.14 -28.36 7.45
C ALA A 148 -4.82 -27.79 6.89
N VAL A 149 -3.67 -28.28 7.35
CA VAL A 149 -2.35 -27.85 6.84
C VAL A 149 -2.11 -28.48 5.46
N SER A 150 -1.65 -27.67 4.49
CA SER A 150 -1.33 -28.14 3.16
C SER A 150 -0.24 -29.20 3.20
N GLU A 151 -0.35 -30.19 2.32
CA GLU A 151 0.72 -31.15 2.11
C GLU A 151 1.94 -30.44 1.53
N LYS A 152 3.13 -30.96 1.86
CA LYS A 152 4.39 -30.43 1.33
C LYS A 152 4.45 -30.71 -0.17
N ASN A 153 4.34 -29.66 -0.98
CA ASN A 153 4.61 -29.69 -2.42
C ASN A 153 6.08 -30.03 -2.72
#